data_AF-A0A7X7NFC9-F1
#
_entry.id   AF-A0A7X7NFC9-F1
#
_cell.length_a   1.000
_cell.length_b   1.000
_cell.length_c   1.000
_cell.angle_alpha   90.00
_cell.angle_beta   90.00
_cell.angle_gamma   90.00
#
_symmetry.space_group_name_H-M   'P 1'
#
loop_
_entity.id
_entity.type
_entity.pdbx_description
1 polymer ?
#
loop_
_entity_poly.entity_id
_entity_poly.type
_entity_poly.pdbx_seq_one_letter_code
_entity_poly.pdbx_strand_id
1 'polypeptide(L)'
;MARITKVQLLKLQKKFKTDAAIGEQFGITRQAVHQLRKKHGIDSSLVNNPQRNADIVDLYQNGTSGTAIAKKFKLSISQTYRIINESKRKPKSKKKKK
;
A
#
# COMPACT_ATOMS: atom_id res chain seq x y z
N MET A 1 -0.89 7.02 -26.68
CA MET A 1 -0.83 7.07 -25.19
C MET A 1 -2.22 6.91 -24.63
N ALA A 2 -2.47 5.90 -23.79
CA ALA A 2 -3.76 5.76 -23.11
C ALA A 2 -4.00 6.98 -22.21
N ARG A 3 -5.05 7.75 -22.50
CA ARG A 3 -5.44 8.94 -21.72
C ARG A 3 -6.30 8.50 -20.53
N ILE A 4 -5.69 7.91 -19.51
CA ILE A 4 -6.38 7.65 -18.25
C ILE A 4 -6.40 8.96 -17.44
N THR A 5 -7.60 9.47 -17.18
CA THR A 5 -7.79 10.67 -16.36
C THR A 5 -7.68 10.35 -14.86
N LYS A 6 -7.42 11.37 -14.04
CA LYS A 6 -7.34 11.25 -12.57
C LYS A 6 -8.58 10.55 -11.97
N VAL A 7 -9.77 10.93 -12.45
CA VAL A 7 -11.05 10.40 -11.96
C VAL A 7 -11.22 8.93 -12.34
N GLN A 8 -10.87 8.57 -13.57
CA GLN A 8 -10.89 7.17 -14.00
C GLN A 8 -9.93 6.34 -13.17
N LEU A 9 -8.71 6.83 -12.90
CA LEU A 9 -7.72 6.09 -12.13
C LEU A 9 -8.18 5.79 -10.69
N LEU A 10 -8.92 6.72 -10.06
CA LEU A 10 -9.54 6.49 -8.75
C LEU A 10 -10.66 5.44 -8.80
N LYS A 11 -11.53 5.48 -9.81
CA LYS A 11 -12.58 4.45 -10.00
C LYS A 11 -11.96 3.07 -10.23
N LEU A 12 -10.88 3.01 -11.01
CA LEU A 12 -10.15 1.79 -11.32
C LEU A 12 -9.46 1.20 -10.09
N GLN A 13 -8.90 2.01 -9.20
CA GLN A 13 -8.34 1.53 -7.94
C GLN A 13 -9.39 0.85 -7.04
N LYS A 14 -10.61 1.41 -6.97
CA LYS A 14 -11.71 0.80 -6.22
C LYS A 14 -12.10 -0.57 -6.80
N LYS A 15 -12.09 -0.70 -8.13
CA LYS A 15 -12.50 -1.93 -8.83
C LYS A 15 -11.42 -3.01 -8.83
N PHE A 16 -10.17 -2.67 -9.14
CA PHE A 16 -9.11 -3.64 -9.48
C PHE A 16 -8.08 -3.88 -8.38
N LYS A 17 -8.15 -3.15 -7.25
CA LYS A 17 -7.30 -3.25 -6.04
C LYS A 17 -5.78 -3.05 -6.24
N THR A 18 -5.24 -3.39 -7.41
CA THR A 18 -3.81 -3.42 -7.73
C THR A 18 -3.53 -2.70 -9.05
N ASP A 19 -2.36 -2.05 -9.15
CA ASP A 19 -1.93 -1.35 -10.36
C ASP A 19 -1.66 -2.31 -11.54
N ALA A 20 -1.40 -3.60 -11.25
CA ALA A 20 -1.19 -4.63 -12.27
C ALA A 20 -2.50 -4.96 -13.01
N ALA A 21 -3.57 -5.22 -12.24
CA ALA A 21 -4.89 -5.50 -12.82
C ALA A 21 -5.45 -4.29 -13.59
N ILE A 22 -5.15 -3.05 -13.16
CA ILE A 22 -5.49 -1.85 -13.95
C ILE A 22 -4.70 -1.83 -15.27
N GLY A 23 -3.44 -2.23 -15.25
CA GLY A 23 -2.61 -2.28 -16.45
C GLY A 23 -3.12 -3.28 -17.48
N GLU A 24 -3.43 -4.50 -17.05
CA GLU A 24 -3.96 -5.57 -17.90
C GLU A 24 -5.23 -5.15 -18.65
N GLN A 25 -6.15 -4.46 -17.96
CA GLN A 25 -7.42 -4.00 -18.55
C GLN A 25 -7.27 -2.95 -19.64
N PHE A 26 -6.20 -2.15 -19.57
CA PHE A 26 -5.96 -1.05 -20.51
C PHE A 26 -4.82 -1.36 -21.49
N GLY A 27 -4.28 -2.58 -21.47
CA GLY A 27 -3.14 -2.97 -22.30
C GLY A 27 -1.87 -2.15 -22.00
N ILE A 28 -1.71 -1.68 -20.76
CA ILE A 28 -0.54 -0.92 -20.33
C ILE A 28 0.21 -1.63 -19.21
N THR A 29 1.49 -1.32 -19.08
CA THR A 29 2.28 -1.91 -18.01
C THR A 29 1.85 -1.39 -16.64
N ARG A 30 1.99 -2.23 -15.60
CA ARG A 30 1.89 -1.80 -14.19
C ARG A 30 2.70 -0.53 -13.91
N GLN A 31 3.90 -0.42 -14.50
CA GLN A 31 4.77 0.75 -14.35
C GLN A 31 4.16 2.02 -14.95
N ALA A 32 3.48 1.92 -16.10
CA ALA A 32 2.76 3.06 -16.66
C ALA A 32 1.64 3.53 -15.72
N VAL A 33 0.88 2.62 -15.13
CA VAL A 33 -0.15 2.95 -14.11
C VAL A 33 0.48 3.61 -12.88
N HIS A 34 1.64 3.12 -12.43
CA HIS A 34 2.38 3.73 -11.32
C HIS A 34 2.80 5.18 -11.64
N GLN A 35 3.34 5.42 -12.82
CA GLN A 35 3.75 6.76 -13.26
C GLN A 35 2.54 7.70 -13.38
N LEU A 36 1.42 7.21 -13.92
CA LEU A 36 0.16 7.96 -13.98
C LEU A 36 -0.36 8.32 -12.58
N ARG A 37 -0.33 7.38 -11.64
CA ARG A 37 -0.66 7.64 -10.22
C ARG A 37 0.22 8.74 -9.64
N LYS A 38 1.54 8.65 -9.81
CA LYS A 38 2.49 9.64 -9.29
C LYS A 38 2.27 11.02 -9.90
N LYS A 39 2.07 11.10 -11.22
CA LYS A 39 1.75 12.35 -11.93
C LYS A 39 0.47 13.01 -11.40
N HIS A 40 -0.54 12.21 -11.02
CA HIS A 40 -1.81 12.70 -10.48
C HIS A 40 -1.85 12.83 -8.95
N GLY A 41 -0.75 12.54 -8.24
CA GLY A 41 -0.67 12.61 -6.78
C GLY A 41 -1.53 11.58 -6.05
N ILE A 42 -1.79 10.42 -6.66
CA ILE A 42 -2.62 9.36 -6.09
C ILE A 42 -1.73 8.33 -5.38
N ASP A 43 -2.00 8.05 -4.10
CA ASP A 43 -1.31 7.04 -3.30
C ASP A 43 -1.90 5.64 -3.48
N SER A 44 -1.08 4.60 -3.32
CA SER A 44 -1.45 3.23 -3.71
C SER A 44 -2.44 2.67 -2.71
N SER A 45 -3.54 2.12 -3.21
CA SER A 45 -4.57 1.46 -2.40
C SER A 45 -4.00 0.32 -1.55
N LEU A 46 -2.90 -0.32 -1.98
CA LEU A 46 -2.26 -1.42 -1.27
C LEU A 46 -1.36 -0.97 -0.11
N VAL A 47 -0.86 0.27 -0.15
CA VAL A 47 0.21 0.70 0.75
C VAL A 47 -0.30 1.09 2.13
N ASN A 48 -1.55 1.52 2.24
CA ASN A 48 -2.12 1.99 3.50
C ASN A 48 -3.39 1.22 3.85
N ASN A 49 -3.22 0.11 4.57
CA ASN A 49 -4.30 -0.47 5.36
C ASN A 49 -4.07 -0.13 6.85
N PRO A 50 -4.44 1.09 7.28
CA PRO A 50 -4.17 1.56 8.64
C PRO A 50 -4.85 0.67 9.69
N GLN A 51 -6.06 0.18 9.41
CA GLN A 51 -6.81 -0.69 10.31
C GLN A 51 -6.03 -1.98 10.58
N ARG A 52 -5.66 -2.70 9.52
CA ARG A 52 -4.88 -3.94 9.64
C ARG A 52 -3.55 -3.72 10.35
N ASN A 53 -2.90 -2.58 10.09
CA ASN A 53 -1.62 -2.27 10.73
C ASN A 53 -1.79 -1.99 12.23
N ALA A 54 -2.89 -1.36 12.65
CA ALA A 54 -3.24 -1.20 14.06
C ALA A 54 -3.45 -2.58 14.71
N ASP A 55 -4.27 -3.45 14.10
CA ASP A 55 -4.51 -4.80 14.62
C ASP A 55 -3.21 -5.62 14.77
N ILE A 56 -2.26 -5.47 13.84
CA ILE A 56 -0.94 -6.11 13.90
C ILE A 56 -0.14 -5.62 15.12
N VAL A 57 -0.19 -4.32 15.41
CA VAL A 57 0.51 -3.72 16.54
C VAL A 57 -0.13 -4.15 17.85
N ASP A 58 -1.46 -4.13 17.94
CA ASP A 58 -2.20 -4.53 19.14
C ASP A 58 -1.94 -6.00 19.48
N LEU A 59 -2.00 -6.91 18.49
CA LEU A 59 -1.68 -8.32 18.70
C LEU A 59 -0.24 -8.54 19.17
N TYR A 60 0.71 -7.74 18.67
CA TYR A 60 2.10 -7.81 19.11
C TYR A 60 2.28 -7.29 20.53
N GLN A 61 1.58 -6.21 20.90
CA GLN A 61 1.58 -5.67 22.27
C GLN A 61 0.94 -6.65 23.27
N ASN A 62 -0.06 -7.42 22.84
CA ASN A 62 -0.68 -8.51 23.60
C ASN A 62 0.22 -9.77 23.71
N GLY A 63 1.47 -9.72 23.23
CA GLY A 63 2.43 -10.81 23.34
C GLY A 63 2.38 -11.85 22.23
N THR A 64 1.59 -11.65 21.17
CA THR A 64 1.57 -12.57 20.02
C THR A 64 2.88 -12.44 19.23
N SER A 65 3.50 -13.57 18.87
CA SER A 65 4.75 -13.55 18.11
C SER A 65 4.58 -12.96 16.71
N GLY A 66 5.58 -12.20 16.26
CA GLY A 66 5.57 -11.57 14.92
C GLY A 66 5.42 -12.59 13.79
N THR A 67 5.89 -13.83 13.97
CA THR A 67 5.74 -14.93 13.02
C THR A 67 4.30 -15.44 12.94
N ALA A 68 3.60 -15.57 14.07
CA ALA A 68 2.19 -15.94 14.10
C ALA A 68 1.30 -14.85 13.49
N ILE A 69 1.60 -13.58 13.78
CA ILE A 69 0.93 -12.43 13.16
C ILE A 69 1.14 -12.43 11.64
N ALA A 70 2.37 -12.68 11.18
CA ALA A 70 2.69 -12.77 9.75
C ALA A 70 1.84 -13.83 9.04
N LYS A 71 1.71 -15.03 9.65
CA LYS A 71 0.84 -16.10 9.13
C LYS A 71 -0.63 -15.67 9.10
N LYS A 72 -1.14 -15.09 10.19
CA LYS A 72 -2.55 -14.64 10.32
C LYS A 72 -2.94 -13.63 9.24
N PHE A 73 -2.07 -12.66 8.96
CA PHE A 73 -2.32 -11.60 7.97
C PHE A 73 -1.75 -11.89 6.57
N LYS A 74 -1.22 -13.11 6.33
CA LYS A 74 -0.58 -13.51 5.07
C LYS A 74 0.48 -12.50 4.61
N LEU A 75 1.30 -12.04 5.55
CA LEU A 75 2.41 -11.11 5.32
C LEU A 75 3.75 -11.84 5.40
N SER A 76 4.78 -11.27 4.76
CA SER A 76 6.14 -11.68 5.06
C SER A 76 6.51 -11.27 6.49
N ILE A 77 7.32 -12.08 7.15
CA ILE A 77 7.81 -11.83 8.51
C ILE A 77 8.47 -10.43 8.57
N SER A 78 9.31 -10.12 7.59
CA SER A 78 9.98 -8.82 7.47
C SER A 78 8.99 -7.66 7.36
N GLN A 79 7.91 -7.81 6.58
CA GLN A 79 6.88 -6.76 6.45
C GLN A 79 6.12 -6.56 7.76
N THR A 80 5.80 -7.63 8.47
CA THR A 80 5.14 -7.56 9.79
C THR A 80 5.99 -6.78 10.79
N TYR A 81 7.28 -7.09 10.92
CA TYR A 81 8.19 -6.34 11.79
C TYR A 81 8.40 -4.91 11.32
N ARG A 82 8.37 -4.64 10.01
CA ARG A 82 8.44 -3.27 9.50
C ARG A 82 7.26 -2.44 9.98
N ILE A 83 6.03 -2.97 9.90
CA ILE A 83 4.81 -2.31 10.39
C ILE A 83 4.90 -2.04 11.89
N ILE A 84 5.32 -3.02 12.68
CA ILE A 84 5.49 -2.88 14.14
C ILE A 84 6.56 -1.83 14.49
N ASN A 85 7.66 -1.79 13.74
CA ASN A 85 8.73 -0.81 13.99
C ASN A 85 8.38 0.59 13.49
N GLU A 86 7.60 0.70 12.41
CA GLU A 86 7.08 1.97 11.91
C GLU A 86 6.09 2.61 12.89
N SER A 87 5.26 1.83 13.59
CA SER A 87 4.34 2.37 14.61
C SER A 87 5.05 2.94 15.84
N LYS A 88 6.21 2.38 16.21
CA LYS A 88 7.06 2.88 17.30
C LYS A 88 7.85 4.14 16.93
N ARG A 89 8.07 4.39 15.63
CA ARG A 89 8.85 5.54 15.15
C ARG A 89 7.92 6.73 14.95
N LYS A 90 8.21 7.87 15.59
CA LYS A 90 7.55 9.14 15.28
C LYS A 90 7.63 9.38 13.75
N PRO A 91 6.56 9.87 13.10
CA PRO A 91 6.54 10.02 11.65
C PRO A 91 7.70 10.91 11.21
N LYS A 92 8.66 10.34 10.46
CA LYS A 92 9.70 11.14 9.81
C LYS A 92 8.98 12.09 8.86
N SER A 93 9.06 13.40 9.15
CA SER A 93 8.54 14.44 8.27
C SER A 93 9.03 14.18 6.85
N LYS A 94 8.10 14.02 5.91
CA LYS A 94 8.44 13.82 4.49
C LYS A 94 9.22 15.08 4.06
N LYS A 95 10.54 14.99 3.91
CA LYS A 95 11.34 16.04 3.26
C LYS A 95 10.74 16.26 1.88
N LYS A 96 10.03 17.39 1.68
CA LYS A 96 9.68 17.90 0.35
C LYS A 96 10.98 17.97 -0.44
N LYS A 97 11.10 17.19 -1.52
CA LYS A 97 12.14 17.43 -2.52
C LYS A 97 11.86 18.81 -3.10
N LYS A 98 12.81 19.72 -2.87
CA LYS A 98 12.84 21.09 -3.39
C LYS A 98 13.17 21.05 -4.88
#